data_AF-A0A3S3QA55-F1
#
_entry.id   AF-A0A3S3QA55-F1
#
_cell.length_a   1.000
_cell.length_b   1.000
_cell.length_c   1.000
_cell.angle_alpha   90.00
_cell.angle_beta   90.00
_cell.angle_gamma   90.00
#
_symmetry.space_group_name_H-M   'P 1'
#
loop_
_entity.id
_entity.type
_entity.pdbx_description
1 polymer ?
#
loop_
_entity_poly.entity_id
_entity_poly.type
_entity_poly.pdbx_seq_one_letter_code
_entity_poly.pdbx_strand_id
1 'polypeptide(L)' 'MFVEISLLALICSINCLPSANPIERKYRLALENPKLFEGDIILKNNDRFAVPNNFQLWPSGVVPYVISIEL' A
#
# COMPACT_ATOMS: atom_id res chain seq x y z
N MET A 1 -16.57 -36.67 -21.85
CA MET A 1 -16.01 -36.58 -20.48
C MET A 1 -15.08 -35.39 -20.25
N PHE A 2 -14.77 -34.54 -21.25
CA PHE A 2 -13.87 -33.38 -21.08
C PHE A 2 -14.61 -32.04 -20.86
N VAL A 3 -15.92 -31.98 -21.12
CA VAL A 3 -16.71 -30.74 -21.09
C VAL A 3 -17.08 -30.34 -19.65
N GLU A 4 -17.30 -31.30 -18.75
CA GLU A 4 -17.73 -31.03 -17.37
C GLU A 4 -16.60 -30.46 -16.49
N ILE A 5 -15.36 -30.86 -16.73
CA ILE A 5 -14.19 -30.36 -15.98
C ILE A 5 -13.98 -28.86 -16.27
N SER A 6 -14.26 -28.42 -17.50
CA SER A 6 -14.12 -27.03 -17.92
C SER A 6 -15.22 -26.12 -17.36
N LEU A 7 -16.43 -26.65 -17.14
CA LEU A 7 -17.56 -25.89 -16.58
C LEU A 7 -17.39 -25.65 -15.08
N LEU A 8 -16.88 -26.64 -14.34
CA LEU A 8 -16.55 -26.50 -12.92
C LEU A 8 -15.45 -25.47 -12.65
N ALA A 9 -14.41 -25.40 -13.49
CA ALA A 9 -13.35 -24.40 -13.40
C ALA A 9 -13.86 -22.96 -13.63
N LEU A 10 -14.83 -22.79 -14.53
CA LEU A 10 -15.49 -21.51 -14.79
C LEU A 10 -16.38 -21.07 -13.62
N ILE A 11 -17.14 -22.00 -13.02
CA ILE A 11 -17.98 -21.72 -11.85
C ILE A 11 -17.14 -21.37 -10.61
N CYS A 12 -15.96 -21.99 -10.44
CA CYS A 12 -15.06 -21.69 -9.34
C CYS A 12 -14.43 -20.29 -9.42
N SER A 13 -14.22 -19.77 -10.63
CA SER A 13 -13.62 -18.44 -10.86
C SER A 13 -14.64 -17.30 -10.71
N ILE A 14 -15.94 -17.56 -10.90
CA ILE A 14 -17.00 -16.55 -10.71
C ILE A 14 -17.32 -16.32 -9.21
N ASN A 15 -17.12 -17.32 -8.36
CA ASN A 15 -17.47 -17.25 -6.92
C ASN A 15 -16.35 -16.67 -6.03
N CYS A 16 -15.19 -16.36 -6.59
CA CYS A 16 -14.14 -15.67 -5.84
C CYS A 16 -14.35 -14.15 -5.90
N LEU A 17 -15.45 -13.67 -5.30
CA LEU A 17 -15.53 -12.26 -4.91
C LEU A 17 -14.90 -12.15 -3.52
N PRO A 18 -13.68 -11.60 -3.37
CA PRO A 18 -13.21 -11.21 -2.07
C PRO A 18 -14.15 -10.11 -1.56
N SER A 19 -14.99 -10.45 -0.58
CA SER A 19 -15.71 -9.47 0.23
C SER A 19 -14.66 -8.68 1.02
N ALA A 20 -14.07 -7.70 0.35
CA ALA A 20 -13.10 -6.80 0.94
C ALA A 20 -13.83 -6.00 2.02
N ASN A 21 -13.51 -6.29 3.29
CA ASN A 21 -13.99 -5.50 4.42
C ASN A 21 -13.71 -4.02 4.12
N PRO A 22 -14.70 -3.10 4.23
CA PRO A 22 -14.50 -1.70 3.89
C PRO A 22 -13.36 -1.04 4.68
N ILE A 23 -13.07 -1.51 5.90
CA ILE A 23 -11.91 -1.10 6.70
C ILE A 23 -10.61 -1.55 6.01
N GLU A 24 -10.55 -2.82 5.62
CA GLU A 24 -9.41 -3.41 4.92
C GLU A 24 -9.18 -2.79 3.54
N ARG A 25 -10.25 -2.38 2.83
CA ARG A 25 -10.16 -1.61 1.58
C ARG A 25 -9.50 -0.25 1.79
N LYS A 26 -9.86 0.47 2.87
CA LYS A 26 -9.27 1.78 3.19
C LYS A 26 -7.77 1.67 3.44
N TYR A 27 -7.32 0.64 4.16
CA TYR A 27 -5.89 0.42 4.40
C TYR A 27 -5.14 -0.04 3.14
N ARG A 28 -5.76 -0.84 2.28
CA ARG A 28 -5.19 -1.17 0.96
C ARG A 28 -4.93 0.07 0.11
N LEU A 29 -5.90 0.98 0.03
CA LEU A 29 -5.76 2.22 -0.75
C LEU A 29 -4.62 3.12 -0.23
N ALA A 30 -4.35 3.11 1.08
CA ALA A 30 -3.26 3.90 1.66
C ALA A 30 -1.86 3.42 1.24
N LEU A 31 -1.72 2.15 0.82
CA LEU A 31 -0.48 1.58 0.29
C LEU A 31 -0.49 1.48 -1.25
N GLU A 32 -1.55 1.92 -1.90
CA GLU A 32 -1.72 1.88 -3.35
C GLU A 32 -1.58 3.30 -3.95
N ASN A 33 -0.60 4.09 -3.50
CA ASN A 33 -0.31 5.38 -4.11
C ASN A 33 0.73 5.22 -5.24
N PRO A 34 0.32 5.13 -6.53
CA PRO A 34 1.25 4.80 -7.63
C PRO A 34 2.30 5.89 -7.90
N LYS A 35 2.13 7.08 -7.32
CA LYS A 35 3.07 8.19 -7.43
C LYS A 35 4.13 8.18 -6.32
N LEU A 36 3.93 7.37 -5.28
CA LEU A 36 4.86 7.22 -4.17
C LEU A 36 5.71 5.98 -4.37
N PHE A 37 6.93 6.03 -3.84
CA PHE A 37 7.80 4.88 -3.83
C PHE A 37 7.24 3.82 -2.88
N GLU A 38 7.19 2.58 -3.35
CA GLU A 38 6.60 1.42 -2.65
C GLU A 38 5.18 1.65 -2.10
N GLY A 39 4.49 2.69 -2.59
CA GLY A 39 3.11 3.00 -2.25
C GLY A 39 2.92 4.04 -1.14
N ASP A 40 3.94 4.37 -0.35
CA ASP A 40 3.79 5.21 0.84
C ASP A 40 4.96 6.18 1.13
N ILE A 41 6.06 6.13 0.38
CA ILE A 41 7.24 6.98 0.60
C ILE A 41 7.39 8.05 -0.49
N ILE A 42 7.55 9.31 -0.10
CA ILE A 42 7.98 10.38 -1.01
C ILE A 42 9.52 10.34 -1.10
N LEU A 43 10.04 9.82 -2.22
CA LEU A 43 11.49 9.80 -2.48
C LEU A 43 12.01 11.19 -2.86
N LYS A 44 13.09 11.62 -2.21
CA LYS A 44 13.86 12.81 -2.59
C LYS A 44 14.98 12.49 -3.59
N ASN A 45 15.45 11.25 -3.63
CA ASN A 45 16.48 10.73 -4.53
C ASN A 45 16.21 9.24 -4.83
N ASN A 46 17.05 8.60 -5.66
CA ASN A 46 16.89 7.19 -6.03
C ASN A 46 17.50 6.21 -5.00
N ASP A 47 17.86 6.68 -3.80
CA ASP A 47 18.40 5.82 -2.76
C ASP A 47 17.26 5.10 -2.03
N ARG A 48 17.40 3.79 -1.85
CA ARG A 48 16.35 2.89 -1.36
C ARG A 48 16.54 2.47 0.09
N PHE A 49 17.72 2.71 0.66
CA PHE A 49 18.07 2.24 1.99
C PHE A 49 17.98 3.34 3.04
N ALA A 50 18.10 2.93 4.30
CA ALA A 50 18.03 3.76 5.49
C ALA A 50 18.76 5.09 5.29
N VAL A 51 18.19 6.17 5.86
CA VAL A 51 18.73 7.53 5.87
C VAL A 51 20.26 7.49 6.06
N PRO A 52 21.05 7.66 4.99
CA PRO A 52 22.44 7.19 4.97
C PRO A 52 23.36 8.07 5.80
N ASN A 53 22.91 9.28 6.14
CA ASN A 53 23.72 10.26 6.84
C ASN A 53 22.96 10.88 8.02
N ASN A 54 23.68 11.12 9.12
CA ASN A 54 23.11 11.70 10.33
C ASN A 54 22.56 13.13 10.14
N PHE A 55 23.00 13.87 9.13
CA PHE A 55 22.47 15.22 8.85
C PHE A 55 21.02 15.22 8.38
N GLN A 56 20.48 14.08 7.99
CA GLN A 56 19.09 13.89 7.57
C GLN A 56 18.20 13.46 8.75
N LEU A 57 18.78 13.21 9.93
CA LEU A 57 18.04 12.90 11.14
C LEU A 57 17.51 14.20 11.78
N TRP A 58 16.43 14.06 12.55
CA TRP A 58 15.91 15.15 13.34
C TRP A 58 16.91 15.57 14.43
N PRO A 59 17.13 16.88 14.62
CA PRO A 59 18.06 17.36 15.63
C PRO A 59 17.62 16.88 17.02
N SER A 60 18.58 16.39 17.80
CA SER A 60 18.35 15.84 19.15
C SER A 60 17.33 14.69 19.22
N GLY A 61 16.98 14.07 18.08
CA GLY A 61 15.94 13.04 18.02
C GLY A 61 14.52 13.54 18.30
N VAL A 62 14.28 14.86 18.22
CA VAL A 62 12.98 15.47 18.50
C VAL A 62 12.29 15.86 17.21
N VAL A 63 11.04 15.40 17.02
CA VAL A 63 10.21 15.72 15.85
C VAL A 63 9.15 16.76 16.25
N PRO A 64 9.34 18.05 15.92
CA PRO A 64 8.29 19.04 16.10
C PRO A 64 7.17 18.81 15.07
N TYR A 65 5.92 18.96 15.50
CA TYR A 65 4.76 18.80 14.62
C TYR A 65 3.67 19.84 14.93
N VAL A 66 2.78 20.06 13.96
CA VAL A 66 1.58 20.90 14.10
C VAL A 66 0.38 20.07 13.63
N ILE A 67 -0.73 20.15 14.36
CA ILE A 67 -1.98 19.51 13.96
C ILE A 67 -2.73 20.48 13.05
N SER A 68 -2.89 20.11 11.77
CA SER A 68 -3.71 20.85 10.82
C SER A 68 -5.17 20.42 10.94
N ILE A 69 -6.09 21.36 10.70
CA ILE A 69 -7.55 21.12 10.68
C ILE A 69 -8.00 20.59 9.31
N GLU A 70 -7.16 20.74 8.28
CA GLU A 70 -7.45 20.31 6.92
C GLU A 70 -7.12 18.82 6.71
N LEU A 71 -8.10 18.07 6.19
CA LEU A 71 -8.01 16.69 5.69
C LEU A 71 -8.64 16.62 4.29
#